data_AF-A0A1F8QN13-F1
#
_entry.id   AF-A0A1F8QN13-F1
#
_cell.length_a   1.000
_cell.length_b   1.000
_cell.length_c   1.000
_cell.angle_alpha   90.00
_cell.angle_beta   90.00
_cell.angle_gamma   90.00
#
_symmetry.space_group_name_H-M   'P 1'
#
loop_
_entity.id
_entity.type
_entity.pdbx_description
1 polymer ?
#
loop_
_entity_poly.entity_id
_entity_poly.type
_entity_poly.pdbx_seq_one_letter_code
_entity_poly.pdbx_strand_id
1 'polypeptide(L)'
;MFGAFFIQMTFSAARGNAINNPSRVNAPIGSIPLIEEIFAEYNKNIFVNWPSAFREYKKLKPFLLEQAFVIPRPTPYTYSFWQPWLENYYGQGMPLIRYAWIDSALKESLGR
;
A
#
# COMPACT_ATOMS: atom_id res chain seq x y z
N MET A 1 7.17 6.11 -3.90
CA MET A 1 6.12 5.08 -4.08
C MET A 1 5.02 5.38 -3.07
N PHE A 2 3.80 5.67 -3.49
CA PHE A 2 2.66 5.79 -2.58
C PHE A 2 2.37 4.40 -2.00
N GLY A 3 2.78 4.15 -0.75
CA GLY A 3 2.71 2.83 -0.14
C GLY A 3 1.28 2.34 0.12
N ALA A 4 1.14 1.07 0.55
CA ALA A 4 -0.15 0.43 0.89
C ALA A 4 -1.01 1.27 1.87
N PHE A 5 -0.36 2.04 2.72
CA PHE A 5 -1.02 2.99 3.62
C PHE A 5 -1.84 4.06 2.87
N PHE A 6 -1.30 4.65 1.81
CA PHE A 6 -1.99 5.68 1.03
C PHE A 6 -3.18 5.11 0.25
N ILE A 7 -3.05 3.88 -0.25
CA ILE A 7 -4.14 3.14 -0.91
C ILE A 7 -5.29 2.89 0.06
N GLN A 8 -4.98 2.54 1.32
CA GLN A 8 -5.97 2.34 2.37
C GLN A 8 -6.63 3.65 2.79
N MET A 9 -5.87 4.73 2.98
CA MET A 9 -6.41 6.04 3.38
C MET A 9 -7.43 6.59 2.38
N THR A 10 -7.24 6.30 1.10
CA THR A 10 -8.08 6.86 0.03
C THR A 10 -9.17 5.89 -0.44
N PHE A 11 -9.26 4.69 0.16
CA PHE A 11 -10.12 3.60 -0.31
C PHE A 11 -9.89 3.34 -1.81
N SER A 12 -8.64 3.51 -2.27
CA SER A 12 -8.32 3.58 -3.70
C SER A 12 -8.58 2.26 -4.44
N ALA A 13 -8.85 1.15 -3.75
CA ALA A 13 -9.23 -0.12 -4.35
C ALA A 13 -10.75 -0.33 -4.49
N ALA A 14 -11.56 0.52 -3.86
CA ALA A 14 -12.99 0.29 -3.66
C ALA A 14 -13.88 1.53 -3.90
N ARG A 15 -13.29 2.68 -4.25
CA ARG A 15 -14.02 3.94 -4.36
C ARG A 15 -13.59 4.79 -5.55
N GLY A 16 -14.56 5.15 -6.39
CA GLY A 16 -14.39 6.12 -7.48
C GLY A 16 -13.41 5.69 -8.56
N ASN A 17 -12.94 6.67 -9.33
CA ASN A 17 -12.03 6.46 -10.48
C ASN A 17 -10.55 6.35 -10.07
N ALA A 18 -10.28 5.82 -8.88
CA ALA A 18 -8.91 5.71 -8.38
C ALA A 18 -8.10 4.70 -9.23
N ILE A 19 -6.82 5.00 -9.46
CA ILE A 19 -5.93 4.17 -10.31
C ILE A 19 -5.84 2.72 -9.81
N ASN A 20 -5.95 2.50 -8.50
CA ASN A 20 -5.92 1.17 -7.91
C ASN A 20 -7.31 0.50 -7.79
N ASN A 21 -8.36 1.06 -8.39
CA ASN A 21 -9.71 0.51 -8.47
C ASN A 21 -10.01 0.05 -9.92
N PRO A 22 -9.30 -0.95 -10.46
CA PRO A 22 -9.50 -1.40 -11.83
C PRO A 22 -10.91 -1.95 -12.08
N SER A 23 -11.56 -2.46 -11.03
CA SER A 23 -12.93 -2.99 -11.06
C SER A 23 -14.02 -1.91 -11.03
N ARG A 24 -13.65 -0.62 -10.92
CA ARG A 24 -14.56 0.53 -10.89
C ARG A 24 -15.65 0.42 -9.81
N VAL A 25 -15.30 -0.14 -8.66
CA VAL A 25 -16.22 -0.22 -7.52
C VAL A 25 -16.63 1.17 -7.08
N ASN A 26 -17.93 1.39 -6.87
CA ASN A 26 -18.46 2.68 -6.45
C ASN A 26 -18.01 3.83 -7.37
N ALA A 27 -18.11 3.60 -8.69
CA ALA A 27 -17.85 4.56 -9.75
C ALA A 27 -19.10 4.73 -10.64
N PRO A 28 -19.77 5.90 -10.64
CA PRO A 28 -19.40 7.14 -9.95
C PRO A 28 -19.49 7.03 -8.43
N ILE A 29 -18.77 7.91 -7.75
CA ILE A 29 -18.74 8.01 -6.28
C ILE A 29 -20.18 8.17 -5.76
N GLY A 30 -20.54 7.40 -4.74
CA GLY A 30 -21.88 7.42 -4.14
C GLY A 30 -22.86 6.40 -4.72
N SER A 31 -22.44 5.62 -5.72
CA SER A 31 -23.27 4.51 -6.24
C SER A 31 -23.42 3.36 -5.24
N ILE A 32 -22.53 3.25 -4.23
CA ILE A 32 -22.65 2.30 -3.12
C ILE A 32 -22.65 3.06 -1.78
N PRO A 33 -23.84 3.37 -1.20
CA PRO A 33 -23.96 4.19 0.02
C PRO A 33 -23.17 3.65 1.20
N LEU A 34 -23.11 2.33 1.37
CA LEU A 34 -22.34 1.67 2.43
C LEU A 34 -20.86 2.05 2.39
N ILE A 35 -20.25 2.15 1.20
CA ILE A 35 -18.83 2.51 1.06
C ILE A 35 -18.61 3.96 1.47
N GLU A 36 -19.54 4.85 1.14
CA GLU A 36 -19.45 6.26 1.52
C GLU A 36 -19.61 6.48 3.02
N GLU A 37 -20.52 5.75 3.68
CA GLU A 37 -20.71 5.80 5.13
C GLU A 37 -19.43 5.35 5.86
N ILE A 38 -18.88 4.21 5.48
CA ILE A 38 -17.64 3.68 6.06
C ILE A 38 -16.48 4.65 5.80
N PHE A 39 -16.39 5.22 4.60
CA PHE A 39 -15.34 6.19 4.26
C PHE A 39 -15.46 7.48 5.08
N ALA A 40 -16.67 7.99 5.29
CA ALA A 40 -16.91 9.18 6.09
C ALA A 40 -16.48 8.97 7.54
N GLU A 41 -16.84 7.84 8.15
CA GLU A 41 -16.47 7.52 9.53
C GLU A 41 -14.96 7.23 9.66
N TYR A 42 -14.38 6.53 8.69
CA TYR A 42 -12.93 6.31 8.62
C TYR A 42 -12.15 7.64 8.61
N ASN A 43 -12.54 8.61 7.78
CA ASN A 43 -11.83 9.89 7.65
C ASN A 43 -11.89 10.77 8.89
N LYS A 44 -12.96 10.69 9.70
CA LYS A 44 -13.01 11.36 11.00
C LYS A 44 -11.92 10.86 11.95
N ASN A 45 -11.52 9.60 11.80
CA ASN A 45 -10.66 8.90 12.74
C ASN A 45 -9.20 8.74 12.25
N ILE A 46 -8.91 8.72 10.95
CA ILE A 46 -7.59 8.29 10.43
C ILE A 46 -6.39 9.13 10.91
N PHE A 47 -6.56 10.41 11.22
CA PHE A 47 -5.49 11.27 11.76
C PHE A 47 -5.63 11.57 13.25
N VAL A 48 -6.62 10.97 13.92
CA VAL A 48 -6.94 11.25 15.34
C VAL A 48 -6.91 9.98 16.19
N ASN A 49 -7.57 8.92 15.72
CA ASN A 49 -7.73 7.65 16.41
C ASN A 49 -7.61 6.48 15.42
N TRP A 50 -6.38 6.02 15.23
CA TRP A 50 -6.04 4.93 14.30
C TRP A 50 -6.77 3.61 14.62
N PRO A 51 -6.84 3.14 15.88
CA PRO A 51 -7.62 1.94 16.20
C PRO A 51 -9.08 2.03 15.77
N SER A 52 -9.72 3.20 15.92
CA SER A 52 -11.09 3.42 15.47
C SER A 52 -11.21 3.38 13.95
N ALA A 53 -10.33 4.09 13.25
CA ALA A 53 -10.28 4.08 11.79
C ALA A 53 -10.12 2.65 11.24
N PHE A 54 -9.24 1.84 11.82
CA PHE A 54 -9.05 0.45 11.37
C PHE A 54 -10.24 -0.46 11.68
N ARG A 55 -10.98 -0.22 12.77
CA ARG A 55 -12.24 -0.95 13.03
C ARG A 55 -13.28 -0.64 11.95
N GLU A 56 -13.42 0.62 11.57
CA GLU A 56 -14.33 1.03 10.51
C GLU A 56 -13.91 0.48 9.15
N TYR A 57 -12.63 0.59 8.80
CA TYR A 57 -12.09 0.01 7.57
C TYR A 57 -12.33 -1.51 7.49
N LYS A 58 -12.29 -2.23 8.61
CA LYS A 58 -12.53 -3.68 8.64
C LYS A 58 -13.95 -4.04 8.19
N LYS A 59 -14.94 -3.16 8.40
CA LYS A 59 -16.34 -3.37 7.97
C LYS A 59 -16.49 -3.43 6.44
N LEU A 60 -15.55 -2.81 5.70
CA LEU A 60 -15.54 -2.86 4.24
C LEU A 60 -15.18 -4.25 3.70
N LYS A 61 -14.37 -5.04 4.44
CA LYS A 61 -13.79 -6.29 3.94
C LYS A 61 -14.84 -7.37 3.59
N PRO A 62 -15.84 -7.67 4.44
CA PRO A 62 -16.86 -8.66 4.10
C PRO A 62 -17.62 -8.30 2.83
N PHE A 63 -18.01 -7.02 2.67
CA PHE A 63 -18.70 -6.53 1.48
C PHE A 63 -17.85 -6.71 0.21
N LEU A 64 -16.56 -6.35 0.24
CA LEU A 64 -15.68 -6.51 -0.91
C LEU A 64 -15.45 -7.98 -1.29
N LEU A 65 -15.39 -8.87 -0.30
CA LEU A 65 -15.21 -10.30 -0.51
C LEU A 65 -16.48 -10.96 -1.08
N GLU A 66 -17.65 -10.59 -0.56
CA GLU A 66 -18.94 -11.08 -1.04
C GLU A 66 -19.19 -10.71 -2.51
N GLN A 67 -18.84 -9.49 -2.89
CA GLN A 67 -19.02 -9.00 -4.26
C GLN A 67 -17.89 -9.41 -5.22
N ALA A 68 -16.85 -10.09 -4.72
CA ALA A 68 -15.66 -10.51 -5.47
C ALA A 68 -14.98 -9.40 -6.30
N PHE A 69 -15.06 -8.13 -5.84
CA PHE A 69 -14.52 -7.00 -6.59
C PHE A 69 -13.00 -6.98 -6.68
N VAL A 70 -12.33 -7.56 -5.67
CA VAL A 70 -10.87 -7.66 -5.59
C VAL A 70 -10.54 -9.10 -5.28
N ILE A 71 -9.98 -9.81 -6.25
CA ILE A 71 -9.40 -11.14 -6.03
C ILE A 71 -7.96 -10.91 -5.55
N PRO A 72 -7.64 -11.12 -4.27
CA PRO A 72 -6.28 -11.00 -3.79
C PRO A 72 -5.43 -12.06 -4.49
N ARG A 73 -4.53 -11.62 -5.36
CA ARG A 73 -3.49 -12.50 -5.91
C ARG A 73 -2.39 -12.64 -4.86
N PRO A 74 -1.73 -13.81 -4.76
CA PRO A 74 -0.52 -13.92 -3.94
C PRO A 74 0.43 -12.81 -4.37
N THR A 75 0.87 -12.00 -3.40
CA THR A 75 1.84 -10.95 -3.70
C THR A 75 3.13 -11.64 -4.14
N PRO A 76 3.64 -11.36 -5.35
CA PRO A 76 4.84 -12.03 -5.81
C PRO A 76 6.00 -11.69 -4.88
N TYR A 77 6.90 -12.66 -4.66
CA TYR A 77 8.19 -12.36 -4.04
C TYR A 77 8.88 -11.27 -4.85
N THR A 78 9.33 -10.24 -4.17
CA THR A 78 10.17 -9.22 -4.78
C THR A 78 11.62 -9.64 -4.58
N TYR A 79 12.31 -9.87 -5.68
CA TYR A 79 13.75 -10.16 -5.67
C TYR A 79 14.50 -8.87 -5.93
N SER A 80 15.47 -8.57 -5.09
CA SER A 80 16.40 -7.44 -5.27
C SER A 80 17.79 -7.99 -5.46
N PHE A 81 18.49 -7.51 -6.49
CA PHE A 81 19.93 -7.75 -6.58
C PHE A 81 20.64 -6.97 -5.47
N TRP A 82 21.47 -7.67 -4.70
CA TRP A 82 22.28 -7.10 -3.64
C TRP A 82 23.72 -7.54 -3.81
N GLN A 83 24.64 -6.70 -3.35
CA GLN A 83 26.07 -6.92 -3.45
C GLN A 83 26.69 -6.69 -2.07
N PRO A 84 27.73 -7.46 -1.67
CA PRO A 84 28.30 -7.40 -0.33
C PRO A 84 28.80 -6.02 0.10
N TRP A 85 29.24 -5.20 -0.84
CA TRP A 85 29.75 -3.85 -0.57
C TRP A 85 28.64 -2.79 -0.43
N LEU A 86 27.36 -3.17 -0.56
CA LEU A 86 26.24 -2.23 -0.44
C LEU A 86 25.74 -2.21 1.00
N GLU A 87 26.17 -1.19 1.72
CA GLU A 87 25.88 -1.03 3.13
C GLU A 87 24.56 -0.29 3.36
N ASN A 88 23.92 -0.63 4.49
CA ASN A 88 22.67 -0.03 4.96
C ASN A 88 21.49 -0.11 3.95
N TYR A 89 21.48 -1.16 3.13
CA TYR A 89 20.37 -1.53 2.26
C TYR A 89 19.79 -2.87 2.70
N TYR A 90 18.50 -2.90 3.07
CA TYR A 90 17.81 -4.12 3.50
C TYR A 90 16.64 -4.48 2.59
N GLY A 91 16.75 -4.19 1.28
CA GLY A 91 15.71 -4.52 0.31
C GLY A 91 14.53 -3.54 0.26
N GLN A 92 14.65 -2.37 0.91
CA GLN A 92 13.63 -1.34 0.81
C GLN A 92 13.73 -0.55 -0.50
N GLY A 93 12.59 -0.17 -1.07
CA GLY A 93 12.55 0.72 -2.24
C GLY A 93 12.86 2.19 -1.92
N MET A 94 12.80 3.04 -2.96
CA MET A 94 12.87 4.50 -2.84
C MET A 94 11.84 5.05 -1.82
N PRO A 95 12.20 6.04 -0.97
CA PRO A 95 13.40 6.90 -1.04
C PRO A 95 14.56 6.48 -0.12
N LEU A 96 14.53 5.27 0.45
CA LEU A 96 15.50 4.89 1.49
C LEU A 96 16.92 4.66 0.96
N ILE A 97 17.12 4.62 -0.36
CA ILE A 97 18.44 4.50 -1.00
C ILE A 97 19.41 5.61 -0.62
N ARG A 98 18.91 6.79 -0.22
CA ARG A 98 19.76 7.92 0.20
C ARG A 98 20.58 7.62 1.45
N TYR A 99 20.23 6.58 2.20
CA TYR A 99 20.93 6.14 3.39
C TYR A 99 21.84 4.94 3.12
N ALA A 100 21.83 4.39 1.90
CA ALA A 100 22.77 3.36 1.50
C ALA A 100 24.09 4.00 1.04
N TRP A 101 25.20 3.30 1.25
CA TRP A 101 26.52 3.71 0.75
C TRP A 101 27.34 2.51 0.28
N ILE A 102 28.42 2.78 -0.43
CA ILE A 102 29.33 1.75 -0.96
C ILE A 102 30.56 1.67 -0.07
N ASP A 103 30.86 0.49 0.45
CA ASP A 103 32.18 0.19 0.99
C ASP A 103 33.16 0.02 -0.19
N SER A 104 33.98 1.06 -0.41
CA SER A 104 34.94 1.07 -1.53
C SER A 104 36.07 0.07 -1.35
N ALA A 105 36.52 -0.15 -0.11
CA ALA A 105 37.60 -1.09 0.18
C ALA A 105 37.15 -2.54 -0.05
N LEU A 106 35.95 -2.90 0.42
CA LEU A 106 35.38 -4.21 0.19
C LEU A 106 35.13 -4.45 -1.31
N LYS A 107 34.61 -3.45 -2.01
CA LYS A 107 34.40 -3.55 -3.46
C LYS A 107 35.68 -3.81 -4.24
N GLU A 108 36.77 -3.11 -3.92
CA GLU A 108 38.06 -3.34 -4.57
C GLU A 108 38.61 -4.75 -4.28
N SER A 109 38.41 -5.26 -3.06
CA SER A 109 38.90 -6.59 -2.66
C SER A 109 38.20 -7.76 -3.38
N LEU A 110 36.96 -7.56 -3.85
CA LEU A 110 36.14 -8.58 -4.52
C LEU A 110 36.36 -8.63 -6.04
N GLY A 111 37.28 -7.83 -6.59
CA GLY A 111 37.46 -7.64 -8.02
C GLY A 111 36.54 -6.54 -8.55
N ARG A 112 37.09 -5.72 -9.46
CA ARG A 112 36.36 -4.58 -10.06
C ARG A 112 35.06 -5.00 -10.74
#